data_AF-A0A076LJD8-F1
#
_entry.id   AF-A0A076LJD8-F1
#
_cell.length_a   1.000
_cell.length_b   1.000
_cell.length_c   1.000
_cell.angle_alpha   90.00
_cell.angle_beta   90.00
_cell.angle_gamma   90.00
#
_symmetry.space_group_name_H-M   'P 1'
#
loop_
_entity.id
_entity.type
_entity.pdbx_description
1 polymer ?
#
loop_
_entity_poly.entity_id
_entity_poly.type
_entity_poly.pdbx_seq_one_letter_code
_entity_poly.pdbx_strand_id
1 'polypeptide(L)'
;MLLQSLKALRLTLAVMLSLYIAMRLGMHSPDWAVTSALIVSLGTIGQIRSRWWQRIVGNFVGGSIGFFVIWWLAQDPFTIMLCAALFGSVCTYISLTHFQYKDMWRWVLIGFIIVFSASLSNPSHAFSVLFDRVGCVFIGSSVIFIFNLLWPLEYAASWQKQYHAILEKLDALLNKEDADAVALYLALSQQIDQLRQSLSSNYGDYRNIYSREYNVINSIYALEKFSRHLYSLRMQHALDSQAKTWISAAIAAAKAHETIPPITLENSPRYASLLTLIAADLHDIVQKNATTDAQSRFRWQWQNRMFSAGTDSAFTSSLLFFVSCILSLLLWRYGWPGGPQVMLLTAVLLVMCQYGERMSPKGFAIGFSIGTLFAFPIFIFLLPSLHNANAFWLSMLLIYFPVAFVMNGQYKVRALPFIAFAVAVMVNANSHNYVPGNDYFNGYTTFLFALVAVITISSGALSLLVVNDTETRLKAQIDGWAKERQRFLNHRSQERSKILVRLERRTDIILSMYSKLDPAQQGVWRKRVSAIPLMLTRIQRWEYLETPAASASD
;
A
#
# COMPACT_ATOMS: atom_id res chain seq x y z
N MET A 1 -6.13 8.35 -22.32
CA MET A 1 -6.27 9.72 -21.78
C MET A 1 -7.71 10.04 -21.38
N LEU A 2 -8.72 9.78 -22.22
CA LEU A 2 -10.14 10.06 -21.91
C LEU A 2 -10.63 9.50 -20.55
N LEU A 3 -10.41 8.22 -20.25
CA LEU A 3 -10.80 7.63 -18.95
C LEU A 3 -10.12 8.32 -17.74
N GLN A 4 -8.87 8.73 -17.89
CA GLN A 4 -8.15 9.45 -16.86
C GLN A 4 -8.76 10.84 -16.64
N SER A 5 -9.10 11.55 -17.71
CA SER A 5 -9.79 12.85 -17.65
C SER A 5 -11.17 12.73 -16.98
N LEU A 6 -11.94 11.69 -17.29
CA LEU A 6 -13.24 11.45 -16.64
C LEU A 6 -13.09 11.18 -15.13
N LYS A 7 -12.10 10.38 -14.73
CA LYS A 7 -11.81 10.13 -13.31
C LYS A 7 -11.36 11.40 -12.58
N ALA A 8 -10.55 12.21 -13.24
CA ALA A 8 -10.11 13.50 -12.74
C ALA A 8 -11.28 14.46 -12.54
N LEU A 9 -12.17 14.54 -13.54
CA LEU A 9 -13.37 15.36 -13.49
C LEU A 9 -14.29 14.95 -12.34
N ARG A 10 -14.59 13.64 -12.22
CA ARG A 10 -15.41 13.12 -11.13
C ARG A 10 -14.83 13.43 -9.75
N LEU A 11 -13.52 13.24 -9.56
CA LEU A 11 -12.85 13.57 -8.30
C LEU A 11 -12.88 15.08 -8.03
N THR A 12 -12.66 15.91 -9.05
CA THR A 12 -12.72 17.36 -8.93
C THR A 12 -14.11 17.81 -8.51
N LEU A 13 -15.17 17.31 -9.16
CA LEU A 13 -16.55 17.62 -8.80
C LEU A 13 -16.88 17.19 -7.36
N ALA A 14 -16.44 16.00 -6.94
CA ALA A 14 -16.63 15.53 -5.58
C ALA A 14 -15.90 16.40 -4.55
N VAL A 15 -14.66 16.82 -4.82
CA VAL A 15 -13.89 17.74 -3.97
C VAL A 15 -14.60 19.09 -3.84
N MET A 16 -15.01 19.67 -4.98
CA MET A 16 -15.68 20.97 -5.03
C MET A 16 -17.02 20.94 -4.28
N LEU A 17 -17.81 19.88 -4.46
CA LEU A 17 -19.08 19.70 -3.75
C LEU A 17 -18.86 19.50 -2.24
N SER A 18 -17.84 18.71 -1.86
CA SER A 18 -17.50 18.49 -0.45
C SER A 18 -17.13 19.80 0.25
N LEU A 19 -16.30 20.61 -0.41
CA LEU A 19 -15.92 21.95 0.05
C LEU A 19 -17.14 22.85 0.18
N TYR A 20 -18.00 22.88 -0.84
CA TYR A 20 -19.21 23.71 -0.86
C TYR A 20 -20.15 23.36 0.30
N ILE A 21 -20.42 22.07 0.51
CA ILE A 21 -21.29 21.62 1.61
C ILE A 21 -20.69 22.00 2.97
N ALA A 22 -19.39 21.76 3.17
CA ALA A 22 -18.72 22.08 4.43
C ALA A 22 -18.75 23.60 4.74
N MET A 23 -18.48 24.45 3.75
CA MET A 23 -18.58 25.90 3.90
C MET A 23 -20.02 26.37 4.18
N ARG A 24 -21.02 25.79 3.48
CA ARG A 24 -22.44 26.15 3.67
C ARG A 24 -22.99 25.74 5.04
N LEU A 25 -22.45 24.67 5.63
CA LEU A 25 -22.78 24.26 6.99
C LEU A 25 -22.02 25.06 8.06
N GLY A 26 -21.18 26.02 7.66
CA GLY A 26 -20.45 26.87 8.60
C GLY A 26 -19.32 26.16 9.34
N MET A 27 -18.78 25.06 8.78
CA MET A 27 -17.63 24.37 9.36
C MET A 27 -16.43 25.32 9.41
N HIS A 28 -15.66 25.34 10.51
CA HIS A 28 -14.51 26.23 10.64
C HIS A 28 -13.31 25.75 9.82
N SER A 29 -13.19 24.44 9.59
CA SER A 29 -12.10 23.82 8.81
C SER A 29 -12.66 22.94 7.67
N PRO A 30 -13.25 23.55 6.61
CA PRO A 30 -13.82 22.81 5.48
C PRO A 30 -12.76 22.13 4.59
N ASP A 31 -11.48 22.48 4.77
CA ASP A 31 -10.34 21.82 4.14
C ASP A 31 -10.30 20.31 4.46
N TRP A 32 -10.73 19.90 5.66
CA TRP A 32 -10.79 18.50 6.03
C TRP A 32 -11.76 17.67 5.17
N ALA A 33 -12.79 18.30 4.60
CA ALA A 33 -13.71 17.62 3.68
C ALA A 33 -13.01 17.31 2.36
N VAL A 34 -12.22 18.26 1.84
CA VAL A 34 -11.41 18.07 0.63
C VAL A 34 -10.39 16.96 0.82
N THR A 35 -9.63 16.99 1.92
CA THR A 35 -8.64 15.93 2.19
C THR A 35 -9.27 14.54 2.26
N SER A 36 -10.49 14.45 2.80
CA SER A 36 -11.24 13.21 2.91
C SER A 36 -11.68 12.69 1.54
N ALA A 37 -12.20 13.56 0.68
CA ALA A 37 -12.54 13.21 -0.70
C ALA A 37 -11.32 12.70 -1.47
N LEU A 38 -10.17 13.39 -1.37
CA LEU A 38 -8.92 12.99 -2.03
C LEU A 38 -8.41 11.62 -1.56
N ILE A 39 -8.36 11.39 -0.25
CA ILE A 39 -7.82 10.14 0.32
C ILE A 39 -8.73 8.94 0.00
N VAL A 40 -10.04 9.12 0.13
CA VAL A 40 -11.00 8.03 -0.13
C VAL A 40 -11.07 7.70 -1.61
N SER A 41 -10.84 8.67 -2.52
CA SER A 41 -10.86 8.41 -3.97
C SER A 41 -9.79 7.45 -4.49
N LEU A 42 -8.76 7.16 -3.68
CA LEU A 42 -7.67 6.28 -4.06
C LEU A 42 -8.07 4.80 -3.93
N GLY A 43 -8.01 4.07 -5.04
CA GLY A 43 -8.09 2.61 -5.06
C GLY A 43 -9.17 2.06 -5.99
N THR A 44 -9.55 0.81 -5.78
CA THR A 44 -10.73 0.17 -6.39
C THR A 44 -12.01 0.52 -5.64
N ILE A 45 -13.19 0.24 -6.20
CA ILE A 45 -14.49 0.48 -5.52
C ILE A 45 -14.54 -0.17 -4.13
N GLY A 46 -14.01 -1.39 -3.99
CA GLY A 46 -13.92 -2.08 -2.71
C GLY A 46 -13.04 -1.38 -1.68
N GLN A 47 -11.87 -0.89 -2.12
CA GLN A 47 -10.96 -0.10 -1.29
C GLN A 47 -11.59 1.23 -0.89
N ILE A 48 -12.28 1.88 -1.83
CA ILE A 48 -13.02 3.13 -1.60
C ILE A 48 -14.11 2.91 -0.54
N ARG A 49 -14.91 1.84 -0.65
CA ARG A 49 -15.94 1.46 0.35
C ARG A 49 -15.34 1.20 1.72
N SER A 50 -14.25 0.42 1.77
CA SER A 50 -13.57 0.08 3.03
C SER A 50 -13.01 1.34 3.70
N ARG A 51 -12.35 2.22 2.94
CA ARG A 51 -11.78 3.48 3.45
C ARG A 51 -12.86 4.46 3.89
N TRP A 52 -13.98 4.54 3.18
CA TRP A 52 -15.10 5.43 3.50
C TRP A 52 -15.60 5.22 4.94
N TRP A 53 -16.04 4.00 5.28
CA TRP A 53 -16.60 3.74 6.61
C TRP A 53 -15.52 3.76 7.70
N GLN A 54 -14.34 3.17 7.44
CA GLN A 54 -13.25 3.11 8.42
C GLN A 54 -12.73 4.50 8.79
N ARG A 55 -12.73 5.44 7.83
CA ARG A 55 -12.32 6.83 8.08
C ARG A 55 -13.32 7.56 8.96
N ILE A 56 -14.62 7.39 8.73
CA ILE A 56 -15.69 8.01 9.53
C ILE A 56 -15.60 7.51 10.98
N VAL A 57 -15.66 6.18 11.17
CA VAL A 57 -15.63 5.57 12.51
C VAL A 57 -14.31 5.87 13.22
N GLY A 58 -13.18 5.74 12.51
CA GLY A 58 -11.87 6.01 13.09
C GLY A 58 -11.71 7.46 13.56
N ASN A 59 -12.07 8.45 12.74
CA ASN A 59 -11.94 9.86 13.15
C ASN A 59 -12.91 10.23 14.27
N PHE A 60 -14.11 9.64 14.30
CA PHE A 60 -15.05 9.83 15.40
C PHE A 60 -14.51 9.31 16.73
N VAL A 61 -14.06 8.05 16.76
CA VAL A 61 -13.51 7.41 17.97
C VAL A 61 -12.23 8.14 18.40
N GLY A 62 -11.29 8.33 17.48
CA GLY A 62 -10.02 9.00 17.76
C GLY A 62 -10.20 10.44 18.24
N GLY A 63 -11.02 11.21 17.53
CA GLY A 63 -11.31 12.60 17.89
C GLY A 63 -11.98 12.71 19.26
N SER A 64 -12.93 11.83 19.57
CA SER A 64 -13.58 11.81 20.88
C SER A 64 -12.59 11.54 22.01
N ILE A 65 -11.67 10.59 21.82
CA ILE A 65 -10.59 10.32 22.79
C ILE A 65 -9.69 11.54 22.92
N GLY A 66 -9.32 12.19 21.81
CA GLY A 66 -8.48 13.40 21.83
C GLY A 66 -9.13 14.54 22.60
N PHE A 67 -10.43 14.75 22.42
CA PHE A 67 -11.23 15.70 23.18
C PHE A 67 -11.24 15.39 24.68
N PHE A 68 -11.53 14.16 25.09
CA PHE A 68 -11.57 13.81 26.51
C PHE A 68 -10.19 13.89 27.19
N VAL A 69 -9.12 13.54 26.47
CA VAL A 69 -7.75 13.71 26.96
C VAL A 69 -7.43 15.19 27.22
N ILE A 70 -7.76 16.08 26.29
CA ILE A 70 -7.59 17.53 26.48
C ILE A 70 -8.46 18.02 27.65
N TRP A 71 -9.73 17.62 27.68
CA TRP A 71 -10.67 18.03 28.72
C TRP A 71 -10.18 17.68 30.14
N TRP A 72 -9.65 16.47 30.32
CA TRP A 72 -9.26 15.97 31.64
C TRP A 72 -7.82 16.34 32.03
N LEU A 73 -6.90 16.35 31.07
CA LEU A 73 -5.45 16.41 31.34
C LEU A 73 -4.80 17.73 30.90
N ALA A 74 -5.52 18.70 30.33
CA ALA A 74 -4.93 19.97 29.87
C ALA A 74 -4.16 20.74 30.96
N GLN A 75 -4.48 20.51 32.24
CA GLN A 75 -3.83 21.18 33.37
C GLN A 75 -2.44 20.63 33.70
N ASP A 76 -2.12 19.39 33.27
CA ASP A 76 -0.83 18.75 33.53
C ASP A 76 -0.09 18.46 32.21
N PRO A 77 0.86 19.32 31.81
CA PRO A 77 1.59 19.20 30.56
C PRO A 77 2.40 17.91 30.43
N PHE A 78 2.94 17.36 31.52
CA PHE A 78 3.78 16.16 31.41
C PHE A 78 2.92 14.90 31.26
N THR A 79 1.84 14.81 32.04
CA THR A 79 0.91 13.68 31.97
C THR A 79 0.21 13.62 30.63
N ILE A 80 -0.24 14.77 30.08
CA ILE A 80 -0.90 14.79 28.79
C ILE A 80 0.04 14.41 27.63
N MET A 81 1.31 14.83 27.69
CA MET A 81 2.33 14.45 26.70
C MET A 81 2.61 12.94 26.71
N LEU A 82 2.78 12.36 27.91
CA LEU A 82 3.00 10.93 28.05
C LEU A 82 1.78 10.12 27.60
N CYS A 83 0.57 10.56 27.96
CA CYS A 83 -0.68 9.93 27.56
C CYS A 83 -0.82 9.91 26.03
N ALA A 84 -0.57 11.03 25.36
CA ALA A 84 -0.65 11.13 23.90
C ALA A 84 0.37 10.23 23.19
N ALA A 85 1.62 10.20 23.69
CA ALA A 85 2.66 9.34 23.14
C ALA A 85 2.31 7.85 23.33
N LEU A 86 1.88 7.44 24.52
CA LEU A 86 1.47 6.05 24.79
C LEU A 86 0.27 5.63 23.95
N PHE A 87 -0.79 6.44 23.92
CA PHE A 87 -1.99 6.13 23.13
C PHE A 87 -1.65 6.00 21.64
N GLY A 88 -0.83 6.92 21.12
CA GLY A 88 -0.42 6.88 19.72
C GLY A 88 0.45 5.67 19.37
N SER A 89 1.34 5.28 20.27
CA SER A 89 2.14 4.05 20.16
C SER A 89 1.27 2.79 20.17
N VAL A 90 0.31 2.69 21.09
CA VAL A 90 -0.64 1.58 21.15
C VAL A 90 -1.45 1.48 19.86
N CYS A 91 -2.01 2.59 19.38
CA CYS A 91 -2.75 2.61 18.10
C CYS A 91 -1.86 2.20 16.92
N THR A 92 -0.60 2.65 16.90
CA THR A 92 0.39 2.29 15.88
C THR A 92 0.66 0.78 15.90
N TYR A 93 0.89 0.21 17.07
CA TYR A 93 1.09 -1.24 17.24
C TYR A 93 -0.12 -2.04 16.74
N ILE A 94 -1.32 -1.69 17.21
CA ILE A 94 -2.57 -2.37 16.83
C ILE A 94 -2.83 -2.27 15.32
N SER A 95 -2.54 -1.12 14.71
CA SER A 95 -2.72 -0.92 13.27
C SER A 95 -1.82 -1.81 12.41
N LEU A 96 -0.71 -2.32 12.96
CA LEU A 96 0.20 -3.24 12.27
C LEU A 96 -0.12 -4.71 12.57
N THR A 97 -0.74 -5.02 13.72
CA THR A 97 -1.08 -6.40 14.10
C THR A 97 -2.45 -6.85 13.60
N HIS A 98 -3.45 -5.97 13.53
CA HIS A 98 -4.83 -6.32 13.15
C HIS A 98 -5.13 -6.08 11.67
N PHE A 99 -5.07 -7.14 10.87
CA PHE A 99 -5.23 -7.07 9.41
C PHE A 99 -6.56 -6.46 8.93
N GLN A 100 -7.69 -6.89 9.49
CA GLN A 100 -9.01 -6.50 8.98
C GLN A 100 -9.36 -5.02 9.25
N TYR A 101 -8.85 -4.46 10.35
CA TYR A 101 -9.16 -3.10 10.82
C TYR A 101 -7.92 -2.20 10.87
N LYS A 102 -6.85 -2.55 10.14
CA LYS A 102 -5.59 -1.80 10.13
C LYS A 102 -5.80 -0.31 9.80
N ASP A 103 -6.59 -0.03 8.76
CA ASP A 103 -6.80 1.34 8.29
C ASP A 103 -7.71 2.10 9.27
N MET A 104 -8.67 1.44 9.91
CA MET A 104 -9.50 2.01 10.98
C MET A 104 -8.64 2.52 12.14
N TRP A 105 -7.71 1.70 12.65
CA TRP A 105 -6.83 2.10 13.76
C TRP A 105 -5.88 3.24 13.39
N ARG A 106 -5.46 3.33 12.12
CA ARG A 106 -4.75 4.51 11.61
C ARG A 106 -5.62 5.76 11.63
N TRP A 107 -6.90 5.63 11.28
CA TRP A 107 -7.84 6.76 11.35
C TRP A 107 -8.19 7.15 12.78
N VAL A 108 -8.23 6.22 13.73
CA VAL A 108 -8.31 6.50 15.17
C VAL A 108 -7.12 7.36 15.60
N LEU A 109 -5.90 6.93 15.26
CA LEU A 109 -4.70 7.69 15.58
C LEU A 109 -4.69 9.09 14.95
N ILE A 110 -5.02 9.20 13.66
CA ILE A 110 -5.06 10.49 12.97
C ILE A 110 -6.14 11.41 13.55
N GLY A 111 -7.33 10.87 13.84
CA GLY A 111 -8.42 11.63 14.46
C GLY A 111 -8.02 12.16 15.84
N PHE A 112 -7.39 11.31 16.65
CA PHE A 112 -6.84 11.68 17.95
C PHE A 112 -5.84 12.82 17.83
N ILE A 113 -4.79 12.66 17.02
CA ILE A 113 -3.72 13.66 16.91
C ILE A 113 -4.22 15.00 16.35
N ILE A 114 -5.15 15.00 15.40
CA ILE A 114 -5.69 16.25 14.85
C ILE A 114 -6.46 17.03 15.92
N VAL A 115 -7.40 16.38 16.62
CA VAL A 115 -8.17 17.05 17.67
C VAL A 115 -7.25 17.47 18.83
N PHE A 116 -6.32 16.59 19.21
CA PHE A 116 -5.34 16.85 20.26
C PHE A 116 -4.44 18.05 19.91
N SER A 117 -3.75 18.02 18.76
CA SER A 117 -2.83 19.10 18.32
C SER A 117 -3.50 20.46 18.21
N ALA A 118 -4.68 20.52 17.59
CA ALA A 118 -5.39 21.78 17.37
C ALA A 118 -5.93 22.38 18.68
N SER A 119 -6.12 21.56 19.72
CA SER A 119 -6.72 21.98 20.99
C SER A 119 -5.72 22.21 22.12
N LEU A 120 -4.45 21.84 21.93
CA LEU A 120 -3.40 21.97 22.95
C LEU A 120 -3.20 23.42 23.43
N SER A 121 -3.24 24.38 22.50
CA SER A 121 -3.07 25.80 22.84
C SER A 121 -4.35 26.44 23.38
N ASN A 122 -5.52 25.95 22.94
CA ASN A 122 -6.83 26.50 23.30
C ASN A 122 -7.82 25.37 23.63
N PRO A 123 -7.77 24.81 24.86
CA PRO A 123 -8.61 23.67 25.23
C PRO A 123 -10.13 23.92 25.12
N SER A 124 -10.57 25.17 25.26
CA SER A 124 -11.98 25.56 25.14
C SER A 124 -12.57 25.29 23.74
N HIS A 125 -11.74 25.28 22.70
CA HIS A 125 -12.15 25.01 21.32
C HIS A 125 -12.09 23.52 20.95
N ALA A 126 -11.77 22.63 21.89
CA ALA A 126 -11.59 21.21 21.58
C ALA A 126 -12.86 20.55 21.00
N PHE A 127 -14.04 20.93 21.51
CA PHE A 127 -15.31 20.41 20.99
C PHE A 127 -15.61 20.90 19.57
N SER A 128 -15.36 22.17 19.26
CA SER A 128 -15.58 22.70 17.90
C SER A 128 -14.65 22.04 16.89
N VAL A 129 -13.38 21.81 17.27
CA VAL A 129 -12.42 21.07 16.45
C VAL A 129 -12.88 19.63 16.21
N LEU A 130 -13.36 18.94 17.25
CA LEU A 130 -13.92 17.60 17.13
C LEU A 130 -15.12 17.56 16.19
N PHE A 131 -16.09 18.46 16.38
CA PHE A 131 -17.30 18.52 15.59
C PHE A 131 -16.99 18.75 14.11
N ASP A 132 -16.17 19.75 13.82
CA ASP A 132 -15.72 20.04 12.46
C ASP A 132 -14.98 18.85 11.85
N ARG A 133 -14.15 18.17 12.64
CA ARG A 133 -13.38 17.03 12.14
C ARG A 133 -14.28 15.88 11.72
N VAL A 134 -15.25 15.52 12.56
CA VAL A 134 -16.21 14.45 12.26
C VAL A 134 -17.11 14.85 11.10
N GLY A 135 -17.64 16.08 11.11
CA GLY A 135 -18.52 16.61 10.06
C GLY A 135 -17.84 16.65 8.70
N CYS A 136 -16.67 17.27 8.61
CA CYS A 136 -15.92 17.37 7.36
C CYS A 136 -15.47 16.01 6.83
N VAL A 137 -15.02 15.09 7.71
CA VAL A 137 -14.66 13.72 7.31
C VAL A 137 -15.89 12.99 6.77
N PHE A 138 -17.05 13.12 7.41
CA PHE A 138 -18.29 12.51 6.96
C PHE A 138 -18.71 13.05 5.59
N ILE A 139 -18.74 14.37 5.41
CA ILE A 139 -19.11 15.04 4.16
C ILE A 139 -18.17 14.59 3.03
N GLY A 140 -16.86 14.79 3.20
CA GLY A 140 -15.89 14.53 2.15
C GLY A 140 -15.82 13.06 1.74
N SER A 141 -15.87 12.15 2.72
CA SER A 141 -15.83 10.71 2.45
C SER A 141 -17.12 10.22 1.78
N SER A 142 -18.29 10.73 2.19
CA SER A 142 -19.57 10.29 1.67
C SER A 142 -19.85 10.85 0.28
N VAL A 143 -19.51 12.11 0.01
CA VAL A 143 -19.67 12.73 -1.32
C VAL A 143 -18.87 11.95 -2.36
N ILE A 144 -17.57 11.69 -2.14
CA ILE A 144 -16.78 10.93 -3.10
C ILE A 144 -17.30 9.49 -3.24
N PHE A 145 -17.74 8.85 -2.15
CA PHE A 145 -18.32 7.51 -2.22
C PHE A 145 -19.57 7.47 -3.11
N ILE A 146 -20.49 8.42 -2.92
CA ILE A 146 -21.70 8.58 -3.76
C ILE A 146 -21.33 8.83 -5.22
N PHE A 147 -20.36 9.71 -5.51
CA PHE A 147 -19.90 9.93 -6.89
C PHE A 147 -19.32 8.66 -7.53
N ASN A 148 -18.62 7.81 -6.76
CA ASN A 148 -18.14 6.53 -7.28
C ASN A 148 -19.27 5.52 -7.53
N LEU A 149 -20.37 5.60 -6.78
CA LEU A 149 -21.57 4.78 -7.01
C LEU A 149 -22.38 5.26 -8.22
N LEU A 150 -22.58 6.57 -8.36
CA LEU A 150 -23.35 7.17 -9.45
C LEU A 150 -22.59 7.16 -10.78
N TRP A 151 -21.28 7.35 -10.72
CA TRP A 151 -20.40 7.37 -11.90
C TRP A 151 -19.26 6.35 -11.74
N PRO A 152 -19.55 5.04 -11.90
CA PRO A 152 -18.57 3.98 -11.73
C PRO A 152 -17.58 3.97 -12.91
N LEU A 153 -16.53 4.79 -12.81
CA LEU A 153 -15.41 4.86 -13.75
C LEU A 153 -14.29 3.88 -13.36
N GLU A 154 -14.30 3.37 -12.14
CA GLU A 154 -13.59 2.15 -11.75
C GLU A 154 -14.22 0.99 -12.49
N TYR A 155 -13.85 0.86 -13.76
CA TYR A 155 -14.09 -0.38 -14.47
C TYR A 155 -13.62 -1.54 -13.59
N ALA A 156 -14.45 -2.56 -13.48
CA ALA A 156 -14.06 -3.93 -13.13
C ALA A 156 -13.08 -4.52 -14.18
N ALA A 157 -12.21 -3.71 -14.80
CA ALA A 157 -11.16 -4.11 -15.72
C ALA A 157 -9.82 -4.33 -15.00
N SER A 158 -9.84 -4.66 -13.71
CA SER A 158 -8.64 -4.69 -12.87
C SER A 158 -7.98 -6.06 -12.83
N TRP A 159 -8.74 -7.14 -12.66
CA TRP A 159 -8.16 -8.47 -12.50
C TRP A 159 -7.74 -9.08 -13.84
N GLN A 160 -8.66 -9.23 -14.81
CA GLN A 160 -8.34 -9.80 -16.13
C GLN A 160 -7.21 -9.07 -16.84
N LYS A 161 -7.20 -7.71 -16.81
CA LYS A 161 -6.12 -6.95 -17.42
C LYS A 161 -4.77 -7.14 -16.72
N GLN A 162 -4.73 -7.15 -15.38
CA GLN A 162 -3.50 -7.42 -14.63
C GLN A 162 -3.01 -8.86 -14.85
N TYR A 163 -3.94 -9.81 -14.88
CA TYR A 163 -3.71 -11.20 -15.19
C TYR A 163 -3.12 -11.36 -16.60
N HIS A 164 -3.74 -10.78 -17.62
CA HIS A 164 -3.22 -10.79 -18.99
C HIS A 164 -1.85 -10.11 -19.10
N ALA A 165 -1.62 -9.00 -18.38
CA ALA A 165 -0.32 -8.33 -18.34
C ALA A 165 0.77 -9.20 -17.68
N ILE A 166 0.42 -10.00 -16.68
CA ILE A 166 1.33 -10.98 -16.05
C ILE A 166 1.67 -12.08 -17.07
N LEU A 167 0.67 -12.62 -17.77
CA LEU A 167 0.89 -13.63 -18.82
C LEU A 167 1.75 -13.10 -19.98
N GLU A 168 1.55 -11.85 -20.43
CA GLU A 168 2.39 -11.22 -21.45
C GLU A 168 3.85 -11.06 -20.99
N LYS A 169 4.07 -10.78 -19.70
CA LYS A 169 5.42 -10.71 -19.15
C LYS A 169 6.06 -12.09 -18.95
N LEU A 170 5.27 -13.13 -18.70
CA LEU A 170 5.73 -14.51 -18.70
C LEU A 170 6.20 -14.90 -20.10
N ASP A 171 5.46 -14.52 -21.14
CA ASP A 171 5.91 -14.72 -22.53
C ASP A 171 7.19 -13.92 -22.84
N ALA A 172 7.31 -12.68 -22.34
CA ALA A 172 8.55 -11.91 -22.46
C ALA A 172 9.72 -12.56 -21.69
N LEU A 173 9.47 -13.19 -20.53
CA LEU A 173 10.47 -13.96 -19.79
C LEU A 173 10.91 -15.20 -20.58
N LEU A 174 10.06 -15.79 -21.41
CA LEU A 174 10.43 -16.90 -22.29
C LEU A 174 11.26 -16.42 -23.49
N ASN A 175 10.82 -15.36 -24.17
CA ASN A 175 11.28 -15.03 -25.53
C ASN A 175 12.44 -14.02 -25.61
N LYS A 176 12.66 -13.17 -24.60
CA LYS A 176 13.76 -12.17 -24.62
C LYS A 176 15.06 -12.75 -24.11
N GLU A 177 15.86 -13.39 -24.98
CA GLU A 177 17.12 -14.04 -24.60
C GLU A 177 18.17 -13.07 -24.02
N ASP A 178 18.35 -11.90 -24.64
CA ASP A 178 19.34 -10.89 -24.23
C ASP A 178 19.00 -10.15 -22.92
N ALA A 179 17.80 -10.35 -22.40
CA ALA A 179 17.34 -9.66 -21.19
C ALA A 179 17.84 -10.35 -19.91
N ASP A 180 17.95 -9.57 -18.83
CA ASP A 180 18.28 -10.09 -17.51
C ASP A 180 17.11 -10.91 -16.92
N ALA A 181 17.23 -12.24 -16.98
CA ALA A 181 16.23 -13.18 -16.47
C ALA A 181 15.90 -12.96 -14.99
N VAL A 182 16.89 -12.59 -14.17
CA VAL A 182 16.72 -12.37 -12.73
C VAL A 182 15.86 -11.12 -12.51
N ALA A 183 16.18 -10.02 -13.20
CA ALA A 183 15.42 -8.78 -13.09
C ALA A 183 13.97 -8.95 -13.59
N LEU A 184 13.77 -9.66 -14.69
CA LEU A 184 12.44 -9.96 -15.22
C LEU A 184 11.61 -10.79 -14.24
N TYR A 185 12.18 -11.85 -13.67
CA TYR A 185 11.51 -12.68 -12.66
C TYR A 185 11.17 -11.90 -11.39
N LEU A 186 12.10 -11.09 -10.86
CA LEU A 186 11.85 -10.25 -9.68
C LEU A 186 10.69 -9.26 -9.92
N ALA A 187 10.69 -8.60 -11.08
CA ALA A 187 9.62 -7.67 -11.45
C ALA A 187 8.27 -8.38 -11.60
N LEU A 188 8.27 -9.60 -12.15
CA LEU A 188 7.08 -10.43 -12.29
C LEU A 188 6.54 -10.90 -10.93
N SER A 189 7.42 -11.42 -10.06
CA SER A 189 7.06 -11.83 -8.69
C SER A 189 6.42 -10.67 -7.91
N GLN A 190 6.99 -9.47 -8.01
CA GLN A 190 6.45 -8.28 -7.36
C GLN A 190 5.06 -7.89 -7.89
N GLN A 191 4.79 -8.11 -9.18
CA GLN A 191 3.46 -7.86 -9.76
C GLN A 191 2.43 -8.90 -9.36
N ILE A 192 2.81 -10.18 -9.29
CA ILE A 192 1.91 -11.22 -8.79
C ILE A 192 1.56 -10.96 -7.33
N ASP A 193 2.53 -10.57 -6.50
CA ASP A 193 2.30 -10.16 -5.12
C ASP A 193 1.36 -8.94 -5.00
N GLN A 194 1.50 -7.96 -5.90
CA GLN A 194 0.59 -6.82 -5.97
C GLN A 194 -0.85 -7.22 -6.31
N LEU A 195 -1.02 -8.10 -7.29
CA LEU A 195 -2.32 -8.62 -7.70
C LEU A 195 -2.96 -9.39 -6.54
N ARG A 196 -2.20 -10.29 -5.93
CA ARG A 196 -2.61 -11.08 -4.77
C ARG A 196 -3.03 -10.19 -3.60
N GLN A 197 -2.26 -9.15 -3.28
CA GLN A 197 -2.60 -8.18 -2.23
C GLN A 197 -3.89 -7.42 -2.54
N SER A 198 -4.02 -6.91 -3.76
CA SER A 198 -5.23 -6.22 -4.21
C SER A 198 -6.47 -7.11 -4.09
N LEU A 199 -6.36 -8.38 -4.52
CA LEU A 199 -7.44 -9.33 -4.43
C LEU A 199 -7.79 -9.68 -2.98
N SER A 200 -6.79 -9.93 -2.12
CA SER A 200 -7.04 -10.27 -0.71
C SER A 200 -7.84 -9.19 0.02
N SER A 201 -7.58 -7.91 -0.28
CA SER A 201 -8.30 -6.78 0.31
C SER A 201 -9.73 -6.61 -0.22
N ASN A 202 -10.04 -7.16 -1.41
CA ASN A 202 -11.31 -6.95 -2.11
C ASN A 202 -12.00 -8.26 -2.50
N TYR A 203 -11.67 -9.37 -1.84
CA TYR A 203 -12.10 -10.70 -2.28
C TYR A 203 -13.62 -10.84 -2.29
N GLY A 204 -14.31 -10.20 -1.35
CA GLY A 204 -15.78 -10.15 -1.31
C GLY A 204 -16.38 -9.48 -2.55
N ASP A 205 -15.79 -8.38 -3.02
CA ASP A 205 -16.27 -7.68 -4.21
C ASP A 205 -15.97 -8.46 -5.48
N TYR A 206 -14.79 -9.09 -5.56
CA TYR A 206 -14.45 -9.99 -6.65
C TYR A 206 -15.50 -11.11 -6.78
N ARG A 207 -15.87 -11.74 -5.66
CA ARG A 207 -16.84 -12.84 -5.61
C ARG A 207 -18.27 -12.43 -6.04
N ASN A 208 -18.60 -11.15 -5.92
CA ASN A 208 -19.91 -10.62 -6.32
C ASN A 208 -19.95 -10.22 -7.81
N ILE A 209 -18.80 -9.86 -8.40
CA ILE A 209 -18.72 -9.32 -9.77
C ILE A 209 -18.39 -10.40 -10.79
N TYR A 210 -17.47 -11.32 -10.47
CA TYR A 210 -16.96 -12.32 -11.41
C TYR A 210 -17.64 -13.68 -11.22
N SER A 211 -17.74 -14.45 -12.32
CA SER A 211 -18.30 -15.80 -12.30
C SER A 211 -17.47 -16.70 -11.38
N ARG A 212 -18.15 -17.63 -10.70
CA ARG A 212 -17.53 -18.60 -9.79
C ARG A 212 -16.93 -19.81 -10.51
N GLU A 213 -16.91 -19.77 -11.84
CA GLU A 213 -16.43 -20.86 -12.67
C GLU A 213 -14.96 -21.17 -12.40
N TYR A 214 -14.13 -20.16 -12.11
CA TYR A 214 -12.70 -20.33 -11.88
C TYR A 214 -12.32 -20.02 -10.43
N ASN A 215 -11.46 -20.85 -9.85
CA ASN A 215 -10.97 -20.64 -8.50
C ASN A 215 -9.77 -19.69 -8.50
N VAL A 216 -10.04 -18.38 -8.39
CA VAL A 216 -9.02 -17.33 -8.44
C VAL A 216 -7.87 -17.51 -7.44
N ILE A 217 -8.13 -18.15 -6.28
CA ILE A 217 -7.10 -18.39 -5.27
C ILE A 217 -6.11 -19.44 -5.80
N ASN A 218 -6.62 -20.52 -6.41
CA ASN A 218 -5.79 -21.50 -7.08
C ASN A 218 -5.07 -20.88 -8.28
N SER A 219 -5.75 -20.08 -9.10
CA SER A 219 -5.14 -19.46 -10.29
C SER A 219 -3.97 -18.55 -9.94
N ILE A 220 -4.06 -17.75 -8.86
CA ILE A 220 -2.95 -16.90 -8.43
C ILE A 220 -1.78 -17.75 -7.93
N TYR A 221 -2.06 -18.76 -7.11
CA TYR A 221 -1.01 -19.65 -6.64
C TYR A 221 -0.32 -20.40 -7.79
N ALA A 222 -1.10 -20.85 -8.77
CA ALA A 222 -0.61 -21.47 -9.98
C ALA A 222 0.25 -20.53 -10.84
N LEU A 223 -0.13 -19.26 -11.01
CA LEU A 223 0.71 -18.26 -11.68
C LEU A 223 2.08 -18.07 -11.00
N GLU A 224 2.13 -18.14 -9.67
CA GLU A 224 3.39 -18.04 -8.93
C GLU A 224 4.28 -19.25 -9.16
N LYS A 225 3.73 -20.47 -9.07
CA LYS A 225 4.44 -21.71 -9.38
C LYS A 225 4.96 -21.65 -10.83
N PHE A 226 4.08 -21.31 -11.77
CA PHE A 226 4.40 -21.19 -13.19
C PHE A 226 5.54 -20.19 -13.43
N SER A 227 5.48 -19.00 -12.84
CA SER A 227 6.53 -17.98 -12.98
C SER A 227 7.90 -18.49 -12.52
N ARG A 228 7.92 -19.30 -11.46
CA ARG A 228 9.13 -19.86 -10.85
C ARG A 228 9.69 -21.02 -11.67
N HIS A 229 8.81 -21.86 -12.21
CA HIS A 229 9.20 -22.97 -13.09
C HIS A 229 9.72 -22.44 -14.42
N LEU A 230 9.08 -21.43 -15.00
CA LEU A 230 9.53 -20.78 -16.23
C LEU A 230 10.89 -20.09 -16.03
N TYR A 231 11.08 -19.40 -14.90
CA TYR A 231 12.38 -18.85 -14.50
C TYR A 231 13.45 -19.95 -14.37
N SER A 232 13.13 -21.08 -13.75
CA SER A 232 14.05 -22.21 -13.62
C SER A 232 14.40 -22.83 -14.97
N LEU A 233 13.43 -22.94 -15.88
CA LEU A 233 13.62 -23.47 -17.22
C LEU A 233 14.59 -22.60 -18.01
N ARG A 234 14.41 -21.29 -17.97
CA ARG A 234 15.29 -20.30 -18.61
C ARG A 234 16.71 -20.28 -18.02
N MET A 235 16.87 -20.47 -16.71
CA MET A 235 18.18 -20.38 -16.05
C MET A 235 19.03 -21.64 -16.17
N GLN A 236 18.42 -22.82 -16.36
CA GLN A 236 19.13 -24.10 -16.31
C GLN A 236 19.46 -24.67 -17.69
N HIS A 237 18.74 -24.27 -18.74
CA HIS A 237 18.82 -24.91 -20.05
C HIS A 237 18.62 -23.91 -21.20
N ALA A 238 19.32 -24.10 -22.32
CA ALA A 238 18.92 -23.52 -23.60
C ALA A 238 17.64 -24.25 -24.05
N LEU A 239 16.53 -23.52 -24.19
CA LEU A 239 15.25 -24.08 -24.61
C LEU A 239 15.25 -24.33 -26.13
N ASP A 240 14.82 -25.52 -26.53
CA ASP A 240 14.57 -25.85 -27.93
C ASP A 240 13.38 -25.04 -28.48
N SER A 241 13.37 -24.78 -29.78
CA SER A 241 12.30 -24.01 -30.46
C SER A 241 10.92 -24.63 -30.25
N GLN A 242 10.80 -25.97 -30.28
CA GLN A 242 9.54 -26.68 -30.08
C GLN A 242 8.96 -26.48 -28.68
N ALA A 243 9.82 -26.50 -27.65
CA ALA A 243 9.39 -26.25 -26.27
C ALA A 243 8.92 -24.81 -26.07
N LYS A 244 9.62 -23.83 -26.64
CA LYS A 244 9.17 -22.42 -26.62
C LYS A 244 7.81 -22.25 -27.27
N THR A 245 7.62 -22.82 -28.46
CA THR A 245 6.33 -22.75 -29.18
C THR A 245 5.20 -23.36 -28.37
N TRP A 246 5.41 -24.51 -27.73
CA TRP A 246 4.41 -25.11 -26.86
C TRP A 246 4.08 -24.23 -25.65
N ILE A 247 5.09 -23.67 -24.96
CA ILE A 247 4.85 -22.79 -23.80
C ILE A 247 4.09 -21.53 -24.22
N SER A 248 4.46 -20.86 -25.32
CA SER A 248 3.72 -19.69 -25.81
C SER A 248 2.29 -20.03 -26.20
N ALA A 249 2.05 -21.19 -26.84
CA ALA A 249 0.71 -21.67 -27.13
C ALA A 249 -0.10 -21.96 -25.85
N ALA A 250 0.53 -22.56 -24.84
CA ALA A 250 -0.10 -22.85 -23.56
C ALA A 250 -0.42 -21.56 -22.76
N ILE A 251 0.44 -20.54 -22.80
CA ILE A 251 0.17 -19.20 -22.26
C ILE A 251 -1.02 -18.56 -22.99
N ALA A 252 -1.09 -18.69 -24.32
CA ALA A 252 -2.21 -18.18 -25.11
C ALA A 252 -3.54 -18.88 -24.75
N ALA A 253 -3.53 -20.20 -24.60
CA ALA A 253 -4.70 -20.96 -24.15
C ALA A 253 -5.13 -20.54 -22.72
N ALA A 254 -4.18 -20.38 -21.79
CA ALA A 254 -4.47 -19.88 -20.45
C ALA A 254 -4.98 -18.43 -20.43
N LYS A 255 -4.59 -17.61 -21.42
CA LYS A 255 -5.12 -16.26 -21.64
C LYS A 255 -6.57 -16.30 -22.10
N ALA A 256 -6.92 -17.25 -22.96
CA ALA A 256 -8.26 -17.46 -23.50
C ALA A 256 -9.18 -18.29 -22.57
N HIS A 257 -8.66 -18.84 -21.47
CA HIS A 257 -9.34 -19.85 -20.64
C HIS A 257 -9.77 -21.08 -21.45
N GLU A 258 -8.93 -21.49 -22.39
CA GLU A 258 -9.09 -22.68 -23.23
C GLU A 258 -8.29 -23.87 -22.69
N THR A 259 -8.63 -25.07 -23.16
CA THR A 259 -7.90 -26.30 -22.79
C THR A 259 -6.43 -26.21 -23.17
N ILE A 260 -5.56 -26.44 -22.20
CA ILE A 260 -4.10 -26.41 -22.41
C ILE A 260 -3.71 -27.51 -23.41
N PRO A 261 -2.91 -27.20 -24.45
CA PRO A 261 -2.50 -28.18 -25.44
C PRO A 261 -1.67 -29.30 -24.80
N PRO A 262 -1.89 -30.57 -25.20
CA PRO A 262 -1.13 -31.70 -24.66
C PRO A 262 0.36 -31.56 -24.98
N ILE A 263 1.21 -32.13 -24.12
CA ILE A 263 2.66 -32.14 -24.33
C ILE A 263 2.97 -33.19 -25.41
N THR A 264 3.27 -32.74 -26.63
CA THR A 264 3.62 -33.61 -27.78
C THR A 264 5.14 -33.78 -27.97
N LEU A 265 5.94 -33.38 -26.98
CA LEU A 265 7.40 -33.40 -27.02
C LEU A 265 7.92 -34.82 -26.75
N GLU A 266 7.90 -35.68 -27.78
CA GLU A 266 8.31 -37.09 -27.67
C GLU A 266 9.80 -37.30 -27.31
N ASN A 267 10.69 -36.30 -27.44
CA ASN A 267 12.15 -36.53 -27.41
C ASN A 267 13.00 -35.60 -26.52
N SER A 268 12.43 -34.90 -25.53
CA SER A 268 13.22 -34.02 -24.66
C SER A 268 13.23 -34.45 -23.18
N PRO A 269 13.95 -35.53 -22.80
CA PRO A 269 14.04 -35.99 -21.41
C PRO A 269 14.67 -34.95 -20.47
N ARG A 270 15.41 -33.97 -21.04
CA ARG A 270 16.17 -32.96 -20.28
C ARG A 270 15.30 -32.06 -19.40
N TYR A 271 14.08 -31.75 -19.83
CA TYR A 271 13.16 -30.84 -19.12
C TYR A 271 11.71 -31.34 -19.04
N ALA A 272 11.44 -32.61 -19.37
CA ALA A 272 10.11 -33.22 -19.32
C ALA A 272 9.39 -33.03 -17.95
N SER A 273 10.11 -33.25 -16.85
CA SER A 273 9.57 -33.02 -15.50
C SER A 273 9.26 -31.54 -15.17
N LEU A 274 9.91 -30.58 -15.83
CA LEU A 274 9.58 -29.15 -15.67
C LEU A 274 8.37 -28.77 -16.53
N LEU A 275 8.28 -29.30 -17.75
CA LEU A 275 7.13 -29.04 -18.63
C LEU A 275 5.84 -29.64 -18.09
N THR A 276 5.90 -30.81 -17.46
CA THR A 276 4.75 -31.42 -16.78
C THR A 276 4.27 -30.58 -15.60
N LEU A 277 5.19 -30.04 -14.79
CA LEU A 277 4.82 -29.09 -13.73
C LEU A 277 4.22 -27.80 -14.29
N ILE A 278 4.80 -27.24 -15.36
CA ILE A 278 4.26 -26.06 -16.05
C ILE A 278 2.85 -26.34 -16.60
N ALA A 279 2.63 -27.52 -17.20
CA ALA A 279 1.33 -27.93 -17.70
C ALA A 279 0.31 -28.06 -16.55
N ALA A 280 0.71 -28.65 -15.42
CA ALA A 280 -0.14 -28.75 -14.23
C ALA A 280 -0.51 -27.36 -13.68
N ASP A 281 0.45 -26.44 -13.58
CA ASP A 281 0.18 -25.07 -13.14
C ASP A 281 -0.76 -24.34 -14.10
N LEU A 282 -0.59 -24.48 -15.42
CA LEU A 282 -1.49 -23.87 -16.40
C LEU A 282 -2.88 -24.52 -16.39
N HIS A 283 -2.97 -25.81 -16.07
CA HIS A 283 -4.23 -26.52 -15.90
C HIS A 283 -5.01 -26.01 -14.68
N ASP A 284 -4.34 -25.84 -13.53
CA ASP A 284 -4.91 -25.27 -12.30
C ASP A 284 -5.55 -23.88 -12.53
N ILE A 285 -5.07 -23.13 -13.53
CA ILE A 285 -5.57 -21.81 -13.90
C ILE A 285 -6.89 -21.88 -14.66
N VAL A 286 -7.05 -22.85 -15.57
CA VAL A 286 -8.20 -22.97 -16.47
C VAL A 286 -9.25 -23.98 -15.95
N GLN A 287 -8.93 -24.74 -14.91
CA GLN A 287 -9.84 -25.73 -14.34
C GLN A 287 -11.11 -25.07 -13.79
N LYS A 288 -12.26 -25.51 -14.32
CA LYS A 288 -13.59 -25.04 -13.90
C LYS A 288 -14.05 -25.74 -12.61
N ASN A 289 -14.75 -25.01 -11.76
CA ASN A 289 -15.38 -25.46 -10.52
C ASN A 289 -14.43 -26.17 -9.52
N ALA A 290 -13.13 -25.87 -9.59
CA ALA A 290 -12.15 -26.45 -8.69
C ALA A 290 -12.37 -26.02 -7.23
N THR A 291 -12.29 -26.96 -6.29
CA THR A 291 -12.21 -26.64 -4.86
C THR A 291 -10.85 -26.00 -4.54
N THR A 292 -10.79 -25.14 -3.51
CA THR A 292 -9.50 -24.49 -3.19
C THR A 292 -8.55 -25.51 -2.58
N ASP A 293 -7.41 -25.74 -3.26
CA ASP A 293 -6.40 -26.69 -2.82
C ASP A 293 -5.88 -26.32 -1.41
N ALA A 294 -5.42 -27.32 -0.65
CA ALA A 294 -4.85 -27.13 0.67
C ALA A 294 -3.67 -26.15 0.65
N GLN A 295 -2.76 -26.25 -0.33
CA GLN A 295 -1.60 -25.35 -0.42
C GLN A 295 -2.06 -23.92 -0.76
N SER A 296 -2.97 -23.77 -1.73
CA SER A 296 -3.61 -22.49 -2.08
C SER A 296 -4.28 -21.83 -0.88
N ARG A 297 -5.02 -22.60 -0.06
CA ARG A 297 -5.65 -22.10 1.18
C ARG A 297 -4.62 -21.65 2.21
N PHE A 298 -3.56 -22.43 2.45
CA PHE A 298 -2.51 -22.04 3.41
C PHE A 298 -1.78 -20.78 2.95
N ARG A 299 -1.42 -20.67 1.67
CA ARG A 299 -0.82 -19.45 1.09
C ARG A 299 -1.73 -18.24 1.28
N TRP A 300 -3.02 -18.39 0.99
CA TRP A 300 -4.02 -17.33 1.14
C TRP A 300 -4.19 -16.88 2.59
N GLN A 301 -4.32 -17.82 3.54
CA GLN A 301 -4.46 -17.51 4.96
C GLN A 301 -3.22 -16.82 5.54
N TRP A 302 -2.01 -17.22 5.11
CA TRP A 302 -0.78 -16.64 5.60
C TRP A 302 -0.48 -15.25 5.04
N GLN A 303 -0.97 -14.94 3.85
CA GLN A 303 -0.90 -13.58 3.33
C GLN A 303 -1.63 -12.59 4.24
N ASN A 304 -2.81 -12.95 4.75
CA ASN A 304 -3.53 -12.13 5.73
C ASN A 304 -2.73 -11.98 7.05
N ARG A 305 -1.76 -12.87 7.32
CA ARG A 305 -0.82 -12.79 8.44
C ARG A 305 0.51 -12.10 8.09
N MET A 306 0.85 -11.87 6.81
CA MET A 306 2.14 -11.30 6.38
C MET A 306 2.37 -9.89 6.92
N PHE A 307 1.33 -9.08 7.11
CA PHE A 307 1.48 -7.75 7.69
C PHE A 307 1.88 -7.77 9.18
N SER A 308 1.65 -8.89 9.88
CA SER A 308 2.11 -9.10 11.27
C SER A 308 3.54 -9.63 11.39
N ALA A 309 4.19 -10.00 10.28
CA ALA A 309 5.38 -10.85 10.29
C ALA A 309 6.70 -10.15 9.90
N GLY A 310 6.82 -8.88 10.26
CA GLY A 310 8.04 -8.44 10.92
C GLY A 310 7.67 -8.26 12.39
N THR A 311 7.87 -9.27 13.23
CA THR A 311 7.55 -9.17 14.67
C THR A 311 8.24 -7.98 15.33
N ASP A 312 9.40 -7.58 14.79
CA ASP A 312 10.14 -6.42 15.26
C ASP A 312 9.56 -5.09 14.70
N SER A 313 8.87 -5.10 13.55
CA SER A 313 8.47 -3.87 12.86
C SER A 313 7.30 -3.14 13.52
N ALA A 314 6.37 -3.87 14.13
CA ALA A 314 5.24 -3.27 14.84
C ALA A 314 5.69 -2.57 16.13
N PHE A 315 6.50 -3.27 16.93
CA PHE A 315 7.07 -2.69 18.15
C PHE A 315 8.01 -1.53 17.83
N THR A 316 8.91 -1.68 16.85
CA THR A 316 9.82 -0.60 16.44
C THR A 316 9.06 0.61 15.90
N SER A 317 7.98 0.41 15.12
CA SER A 317 7.13 1.51 14.65
C SER A 317 6.41 2.20 15.81
N SER A 318 5.93 1.43 16.78
CA SER A 318 5.28 1.96 17.99
C SER A 318 6.26 2.77 18.85
N LEU A 319 7.50 2.29 19.02
CA LEU A 319 8.57 2.99 19.73
C LEU A 319 9.02 4.25 18.97
N LEU A 320 9.14 4.17 17.65
CA LEU A 320 9.42 5.31 16.79
C LEU A 320 8.36 6.39 16.95
N PHE A 321 7.08 6.00 16.92
CA PHE A 321 5.97 6.92 17.19
C PHE A 321 6.10 7.55 18.58
N PHE A 322 6.39 6.75 19.62
CA PHE A 322 6.54 7.23 20.99
C PHE A 322 7.57 8.35 21.08
N VAL A 323 8.80 8.08 20.63
CA VAL A 323 9.94 8.99 20.72
C VAL A 323 9.70 10.24 19.89
N SER A 324 9.23 10.09 18.64
CA SER A 324 8.96 11.22 17.77
C SER A 324 7.81 12.09 18.29
N CYS A 325 6.76 11.49 18.88
CA CYS A 325 5.66 12.23 19.48
C CYS A 325 6.12 13.07 20.69
N ILE A 326 6.91 12.47 21.59
CA ILE A 326 7.50 13.19 22.73
C ILE A 326 8.40 14.34 22.26
N LEU A 327 9.27 14.12 21.28
CA LEU A 327 10.15 15.16 20.73
C LEU A 327 9.34 16.31 20.10
N SER A 328 8.30 16.00 19.31
CA SER A 328 7.41 17.00 18.74
C SER A 328 6.69 17.83 19.81
N LEU A 329 6.22 17.18 20.88
CA LEU A 329 5.55 17.85 21.99
C LEU A 329 6.50 18.72 22.83
N LEU A 330 7.74 18.28 23.01
CA LEU A 330 8.78 19.10 23.66
C LEU A 330 9.08 20.35 22.83
N LEU A 331 9.21 20.24 21.50
CA LEU A 331 9.39 21.42 20.64
C LEU A 331 8.23 22.41 20.78
N TRP A 332 6.99 21.91 20.81
CA TRP A 332 5.83 22.77 21.06
C TRP A 332 5.92 23.46 22.42
N ARG A 333 6.27 22.73 23.49
CA ARG A 333 6.41 23.28 24.84
C ARG A 333 7.47 24.38 24.94
N TYR A 334 8.57 24.26 24.20
CA TYR A 334 9.64 25.27 24.14
C TYR A 334 9.39 26.39 23.13
N GLY A 335 8.18 26.49 22.57
CA GLY A 335 7.78 27.62 21.73
C GLY A 335 8.30 27.56 20.30
N TRP A 336 8.57 26.36 19.76
CA TRP A 336 8.96 26.23 18.35
C TRP A 336 7.87 26.79 17.42
N PRO A 337 8.23 27.58 16.38
CA PRO A 337 7.26 28.09 15.41
C PRO A 337 6.47 26.97 14.74
N GLY A 338 5.14 26.99 14.91
CA GLY A 338 4.27 25.94 14.38
C GLY A 338 4.33 24.61 15.14
N GLY A 339 4.64 24.64 16.44
CA GLY A 339 4.70 23.44 17.28
C GLY A 339 3.52 22.44 17.14
N PRO A 340 2.25 22.89 17.13
CA PRO A 340 1.12 21.98 16.90
C PRO A 340 1.17 21.29 15.53
N GLN A 341 1.60 22.02 14.49
CA GLN A 341 1.78 21.51 13.13
C GLN A 341 2.93 20.49 13.08
N VAL A 342 4.01 20.69 13.84
CA VAL A 342 5.11 19.72 13.94
C VAL A 342 4.58 18.38 14.47
N MET A 343 3.81 18.38 15.55
CA MET A 343 3.24 17.14 16.09
C MET A 343 2.29 16.47 15.09
N LEU A 344 1.39 17.25 14.49
CA LEU A 344 0.44 16.75 13.51
C LEU A 344 1.15 16.08 12.31
N LEU A 345 2.10 16.79 11.70
CA LEU A 345 2.82 16.32 10.53
C LEU A 345 3.74 15.14 10.84
N THR A 346 4.41 15.14 12.00
CA THR A 346 5.20 13.99 12.45
C THR A 346 4.32 12.76 12.60
N ALA A 347 3.16 12.87 13.27
CA ALA A 347 2.25 11.74 13.43
C ALA A 347 1.71 11.25 12.08
N VAL A 348 1.27 12.15 11.19
CA VAL A 348 0.80 11.78 9.85
C VAL A 348 1.91 11.08 9.07
N LEU A 349 3.13 11.60 9.09
CA LEU A 349 4.28 10.97 8.42
C LEU A 349 4.51 9.56 8.96
N LEU A 350 4.54 9.38 10.27
CA LEU A 350 4.80 8.08 10.89
C LEU A 350 3.67 7.08 10.64
N VAL A 351 2.40 7.51 10.59
CA VAL A 351 1.28 6.66 10.21
C VAL A 351 1.36 6.24 8.74
N MET A 352 1.78 7.15 7.85
CA MET A 352 1.94 6.85 6.42
C MET A 352 3.22 6.06 6.11
N CYS A 353 4.21 6.10 7.00
CA CYS A 353 5.50 5.43 6.89
C CYS A 353 5.66 4.26 7.87
N GLN A 354 4.57 3.71 8.41
CA GLN A 354 4.62 2.55 9.30
C GLN A 354 5.42 1.40 8.67
N TYR A 355 6.33 0.82 9.44
CA TYR A 355 7.36 -0.09 8.94
C TYR A 355 6.72 -1.40 8.45
N GLY A 356 6.61 -1.55 7.13
CA GLY A 356 5.85 -2.61 6.47
C GLY A 356 5.09 -2.14 5.22
N GLU A 357 4.84 -0.83 5.09
CA GLU A 357 4.21 -0.23 3.91
C GLU A 357 5.21 0.54 3.03
N ARG A 358 4.90 0.60 1.73
CA ARG A 358 5.88 0.72 0.62
C ARG A 358 6.56 2.10 0.45
N MET A 359 6.35 3.05 1.35
CA MET A 359 6.95 4.39 1.21
C MET A 359 8.10 4.59 2.16
N SER A 360 9.28 4.86 1.59
CA SER A 360 10.43 5.28 2.37
C SER A 360 10.13 6.64 3.01
N PRO A 361 10.49 6.86 4.30
CA PRO A 361 10.37 8.16 4.95
C PRO A 361 11.00 9.30 4.14
N LYS A 362 12.14 9.00 3.47
CA LYS A 362 12.80 9.92 2.53
C LYS A 362 11.90 10.31 1.35
N GLY A 363 11.24 9.36 0.69
CA GLY A 363 10.35 9.64 -0.43
C GLY A 363 9.13 10.47 -0.03
N PHE A 364 8.59 10.21 1.16
CA PHE A 364 7.48 11.00 1.71
C PHE A 364 7.91 12.43 2.07
N ALA A 365 9.06 12.59 2.73
CA ALA A 365 9.63 13.90 3.05
C ALA A 365 9.92 14.73 1.79
N ILE A 366 10.52 14.12 0.76
CA ILE A 366 10.75 14.76 -0.55
C ILE A 366 9.40 15.19 -1.16
N GLY A 367 8.38 14.33 -1.07
CA GLY A 367 7.05 14.66 -1.57
C GLY A 367 6.42 15.87 -0.89
N PHE A 368 6.53 15.96 0.43
CA PHE A 368 6.10 17.14 1.19
C PHE A 368 6.88 18.39 0.76
N SER A 369 8.21 18.32 0.69
CA SER A 369 9.05 19.46 0.29
C SER A 369 8.71 19.98 -1.11
N ILE A 370 8.54 19.07 -2.08
CA ILE A 370 8.11 19.42 -3.43
C ILE A 370 6.73 20.08 -3.41
N GLY A 371 5.79 19.49 -2.66
CA GLY A 371 4.44 20.06 -2.51
C GLY A 371 4.47 21.47 -1.93
N THR A 372 5.29 21.73 -0.91
CA THR A 372 5.47 23.07 -0.32
C THR A 372 5.96 24.08 -1.35
N LEU A 373 6.94 23.70 -2.18
CA LEU A 373 7.45 24.57 -3.25
C LEU A 373 6.39 24.90 -4.30
N PHE A 374 5.58 23.91 -4.70
CA PHE A 374 4.46 24.16 -5.62
C PHE A 374 3.38 25.06 -5.01
N ALA A 375 3.18 24.98 -3.68
CA ALA A 375 2.18 25.78 -3.00
C ALA A 375 2.58 27.26 -2.86
N PHE A 376 3.87 27.57 -2.86
CA PHE A 376 4.40 28.93 -2.73
C PHE A 376 3.76 29.97 -3.68
N PRO A 377 3.76 29.79 -5.01
CA PRO A 377 3.15 30.78 -5.90
C PRO A 377 1.63 30.93 -5.70
N ILE A 378 0.96 29.85 -5.27
CA ILE A 378 -0.47 29.91 -4.94
C ILE A 378 -0.69 30.74 -3.68
N PHE A 379 0.13 30.56 -2.65
CA PHE A 379 0.04 31.31 -1.40
C PHE A 379 0.36 32.79 -1.53
N ILE A 380 1.40 33.12 -2.29
CA ILE A 380 1.93 34.48 -2.32
C ILE A 380 1.26 35.32 -3.40
N PHE A 381 0.86 34.72 -4.52
CA PHE A 381 0.32 35.48 -5.65
C PHE A 381 -1.17 35.22 -5.90
N LEU A 382 -1.62 33.96 -5.83
CA LEU A 382 -2.99 33.62 -6.20
C LEU A 382 -4.00 33.92 -5.09
N LEU A 383 -3.86 33.29 -3.92
CA LEU A 383 -4.84 33.39 -2.82
C LEU A 383 -5.09 34.83 -2.33
N PRO A 384 -4.06 35.70 -2.15
CA PRO A 384 -4.28 37.09 -1.76
C PRO A 384 -5.06 37.89 -2.80
N SER A 385 -5.02 37.47 -4.06
CA SER A 385 -5.69 38.14 -5.17
C SER A 385 -7.15 37.70 -5.34
N LEU A 386 -7.64 36.72 -4.58
CA LEU A 386 -9.00 36.18 -4.69
C LEU A 386 -10.00 37.03 -3.90
N HIS A 387 -10.52 38.08 -4.52
CA HIS A 387 -11.47 39.00 -3.90
C HIS A 387 -12.95 38.61 -4.09
N ASN A 388 -13.23 37.64 -4.96
CA ASN A 388 -14.60 37.27 -5.38
C ASN A 388 -14.85 35.77 -5.21
N ALA A 389 -16.08 35.39 -4.84
CA ALA A 389 -16.48 33.99 -4.70
C ALA A 389 -16.30 33.19 -6.01
N ASN A 390 -16.64 33.79 -7.16
CA ASN A 390 -16.45 33.16 -8.47
C ASN A 390 -14.97 32.90 -8.77
N ALA A 391 -14.09 33.85 -8.42
CA ALA A 391 -12.65 33.69 -8.60
C ALA A 391 -12.12 32.55 -7.72
N PHE A 392 -12.56 32.47 -6.46
CA PHE A 392 -12.20 31.37 -5.57
C PHE A 392 -12.58 30.00 -6.14
N TRP A 393 -13.84 29.81 -6.54
CA TRP A 393 -14.30 28.53 -7.08
C TRP A 393 -13.59 28.18 -8.39
N LEU A 394 -13.37 29.14 -9.28
CA LEU A 394 -12.60 28.91 -10.50
C LEU A 394 -11.14 28.50 -10.19
N SER A 395 -10.48 29.19 -9.25
CA SER A 395 -9.13 28.87 -8.83
C SER A 395 -9.04 27.47 -8.20
N MET A 396 -9.99 27.10 -7.34
CA MET A 396 -10.04 25.76 -6.75
C MET A 396 -10.21 24.70 -7.85
N LEU A 397 -11.08 24.92 -8.83
CA LEU A 397 -11.24 24.01 -9.96
C LEU A 397 -9.93 23.83 -10.75
N LEU A 398 -9.26 24.94 -11.06
CA LEU A 398 -7.98 24.95 -11.78
C LEU A 398 -6.83 24.30 -11.00
N ILE A 399 -6.87 24.31 -9.66
CA ILE A 399 -5.88 23.64 -8.81
C ILE A 399 -6.18 22.14 -8.68
N TYR A 400 -7.44 21.78 -8.41
CA TYR A 400 -7.80 20.39 -8.11
C TYR A 400 -7.89 19.51 -9.35
N PHE A 401 -8.23 20.05 -10.52
CA PHE A 401 -8.31 19.22 -11.73
C PHE A 401 -6.95 18.63 -12.14
N PRO A 402 -5.85 19.39 -12.26
CA PRO A 402 -4.53 18.84 -12.52
C PRO A 402 -4.08 17.83 -11.45
N VAL A 403 -4.35 18.11 -10.18
CA VAL A 403 -4.05 17.19 -9.07
C VAL A 403 -4.81 15.87 -9.26
N ALA A 404 -6.13 15.94 -9.50
CA ALA A 404 -6.97 14.79 -9.75
C ALA A 404 -6.56 14.01 -11.00
N PHE A 405 -6.08 14.71 -12.04
CA PHE A 405 -5.58 14.12 -13.28
C PHE A 405 -4.29 13.33 -13.04
N VAL A 406 -3.33 13.89 -12.30
CA VAL A 406 -2.08 13.20 -11.94
C VAL A 406 -2.36 12.00 -11.03
N MET A 407 -3.25 12.14 -10.05
CA MET A 407 -3.68 11.05 -9.15
C MET A 407 -4.26 9.85 -9.92
N ASN A 408 -4.94 10.10 -11.05
CA ASN A 408 -5.56 9.07 -11.86
C ASN A 408 -4.70 8.56 -13.03
N GLY A 409 -3.51 9.11 -13.23
CA GLY A 409 -2.61 8.81 -14.36
C GLY A 409 -1.66 7.63 -14.16
N GLN A 410 -0.61 7.54 -14.99
CA GLN A 410 0.45 6.52 -14.85
C GLN A 410 1.37 6.78 -13.64
N TYR A 411 1.38 8.01 -13.13
CA TYR A 411 2.22 8.44 -12.02
C TYR A 411 1.55 8.28 -10.65
N LYS A 412 0.60 7.34 -10.47
CA LYS A 412 -0.18 7.18 -9.21
C LYS A 412 0.70 7.02 -7.97
N VAL A 413 1.84 6.37 -8.10
CA VAL A 413 2.81 6.18 -6.99
C VAL A 413 3.45 7.50 -6.56
N ARG A 414 3.53 8.48 -7.47
CA ARG A 414 4.00 9.85 -7.23
C ARG A 414 2.87 10.83 -6.88
N ALA A 415 1.63 10.35 -6.67
CA ALA A 415 0.49 11.21 -6.39
C ALA A 415 0.44 11.74 -4.95
N LEU A 416 1.17 11.11 -4.03
CA LEU A 416 1.22 11.52 -2.61
C LEU A 416 1.74 12.95 -2.39
N PRO A 417 2.87 13.37 -3.01
CA PRO A 417 3.32 14.77 -3.02
C PRO A 417 2.20 15.76 -3.41
N PHE A 418 1.36 15.38 -4.38
CA PHE A 418 0.27 16.23 -4.86
C PHE A 418 -0.91 16.30 -3.90
N ILE A 419 -1.19 15.22 -3.16
CA ILE A 419 -2.18 15.24 -2.08
C ILE A 419 -1.67 16.16 -0.95
N ALA A 420 -0.40 16.02 -0.55
CA ALA A 420 0.23 16.87 0.45
C ALA A 420 0.20 18.35 0.04
N PHE A 421 0.54 18.65 -1.21
CA PHE A 421 0.38 19.98 -1.83
C PHE A 421 -1.07 20.49 -1.74
N ALA A 422 -2.04 19.71 -2.21
CA ALA A 422 -3.43 20.14 -2.28
C ALA A 422 -4.09 20.31 -0.90
N VAL A 423 -3.61 19.56 0.10
CA VAL A 423 -3.95 19.74 1.52
C VAL A 423 -3.31 21.02 2.05
N ALA A 424 -2.01 21.23 1.81
CA ALA A 424 -1.27 22.39 2.29
C ALA A 424 -1.92 23.69 1.81
N VAL A 425 -2.24 23.77 0.50
CA VAL A 425 -2.94 24.90 -0.14
C VAL A 425 -4.22 25.27 0.60
N MET A 426 -5.03 24.29 1.04
CA MET A 426 -6.29 24.57 1.73
C MET A 426 -6.15 24.90 3.21
N VAL A 427 -5.24 24.26 3.93
CA VAL A 427 -5.00 24.55 5.35
C VAL A 427 -4.65 26.03 5.57
N ASN A 428 -4.02 26.65 4.57
CA ASN A 428 -3.56 28.03 4.62
C ASN A 428 -4.42 28.97 3.76
N ALA A 429 -5.34 28.45 2.93
CA ALA A 429 -6.39 29.25 2.32
C ALA A 429 -7.44 29.51 3.41
N ASN A 430 -7.31 30.64 4.10
CA ASN A 430 -8.12 31.05 5.24
C ASN A 430 -9.62 30.79 4.96
N SER A 431 -10.12 29.66 5.45
CA SER A 431 -11.34 29.01 4.94
C SER A 431 -12.63 29.58 5.54
N HIS A 432 -12.50 30.66 6.31
CA HIS A 432 -13.60 31.45 6.83
C HIS A 432 -14.00 32.55 5.84
N ASN A 433 -15.11 32.31 5.12
CA ASN A 433 -15.92 33.31 4.42
C ASN A 433 -15.21 34.19 3.37
N TYR A 434 -14.24 33.66 2.61
CA TYR A 434 -13.58 34.41 1.51
C TYR A 434 -12.78 35.63 1.96
N VAL A 435 -12.46 35.78 3.24
CA VAL A 435 -11.74 36.95 3.73
C VAL A 435 -10.25 36.81 3.42
N PRO A 436 -9.63 37.71 2.63
CA PRO A 436 -8.19 37.73 2.44
C PRO A 436 -7.52 37.96 3.79
N GLY A 437 -6.79 36.97 4.31
CA GLY A 437 -5.92 37.17 5.47
C GLY A 437 -4.58 37.75 5.03
N ASN A 438 -4.01 38.70 5.76
CA ASN A 438 -2.67 39.22 5.43
C ASN A 438 -1.53 38.27 5.86
N ASP A 439 -1.86 37.17 6.53
CA ASP A 439 -0.89 36.28 7.19
C ASP A 439 -0.41 35.12 6.30
N TYR A 440 -0.72 35.09 5.00
CA TYR A 440 -0.32 33.98 4.11
C TYR A 440 1.20 33.73 4.11
N PHE A 441 2.01 34.80 4.12
CA PHE A 441 3.47 34.66 4.20
C PHE A 441 3.91 34.06 5.54
N ASN A 442 3.32 34.50 6.66
CA ASN A 442 3.61 33.97 7.99
C ASN A 442 3.15 32.51 8.15
N GLY A 443 1.99 32.15 7.60
CA GLY A 443 1.52 30.77 7.53
C GLY A 443 2.49 29.88 6.74
N TYR A 444 2.97 30.36 5.59
CA TYR A 444 3.96 29.64 4.79
C TYR A 444 5.32 29.48 5.50
N THR A 445 5.85 30.54 6.14
CA THR A 445 7.12 30.45 6.89
C THR A 445 7.00 29.53 8.10
N THR A 446 5.89 29.60 8.85
CA THR A 446 5.58 28.70 9.96
C THR A 446 5.54 27.24 9.49
N PHE A 447 4.93 26.99 8.33
CA PHE A 447 4.88 25.66 7.73
C PHE A 447 6.28 25.14 7.32
N LEU A 448 7.15 26.01 6.80
CA LEU A 448 8.55 25.64 6.51
C LEU A 448 9.32 25.24 7.77
N PHE A 449 9.19 26.01 8.86
CA PHE A 449 9.81 25.64 10.15
C PHE A 449 9.27 24.32 10.69
N ALA A 450 7.96 24.09 10.55
CA ALA A 450 7.36 22.83 10.94
C ALA A 450 7.93 21.65 10.12
N LEU A 451 8.09 21.82 8.81
CA LEU A 451 8.64 20.80 7.92
C LEU A 451 10.10 20.46 8.23
N VAL A 452 10.92 21.47 8.55
CA VAL A 452 12.31 21.25 9.01
C VAL A 452 12.31 20.38 10.26
N ALA A 453 11.50 20.72 11.28
CA ALA A 453 11.42 19.95 12.51
C ALA A 453 10.91 18.51 12.30
N VAL A 454 9.92 18.32 11.43
CA VAL A 454 9.39 16.98 11.10
C VAL A 454 10.46 16.12 10.44
N ILE A 455 11.22 16.68 9.49
CA ILE A 455 12.29 15.95 8.80
C ILE A 455 13.42 15.60 9.78
N THR A 456 13.83 16.53 10.64
CA THR A 456 14.91 16.28 11.62
C THR A 456 14.49 15.26 12.67
N ILE A 457 13.29 15.37 13.25
CA ILE A 457 12.76 14.40 14.21
C ILE A 457 12.65 13.03 13.57
N SER A 458 12.03 12.94 12.39
CA SER A 458 11.79 11.67 11.72
C SER A 458 13.11 11.01 11.31
N SER A 459 14.04 11.77 10.72
CA SER A 459 15.36 11.25 10.33
C SER A 459 16.18 10.83 11.55
N GLY A 460 16.20 11.64 12.60
CA GLY A 460 16.92 11.35 13.85
C GLY A 460 16.39 10.11 14.53
N ALA A 461 15.08 10.04 14.75
CA ALA A 461 14.44 8.89 15.40
C ALA A 461 14.61 7.61 14.56
N LEU A 462 14.55 7.68 13.23
CA LEU A 462 14.87 6.56 12.35
C LEU A 462 16.32 6.11 12.49
N SER A 463 17.29 7.03 12.48
CA SER A 463 18.70 6.66 12.62
C SER A 463 19.05 6.02 13.97
N LEU A 464 18.32 6.39 15.03
CA LEU A 464 18.56 5.88 16.38
C LEU A 464 17.85 4.55 16.63
N LEU A 465 16.58 4.43 16.23
CA LEU A 465 15.74 3.28 16.58
C LEU A 465 15.71 2.21 15.49
N VAL A 466 15.98 2.59 14.24
CA VAL A 466 16.03 1.66 13.11
C VAL A 466 17.48 1.50 12.69
N VAL A 467 18.14 0.49 13.28
CA VAL A 467 19.42 0.01 12.77
C VAL A 467 19.19 -0.51 11.35
N ASN A 468 20.00 -0.05 10.38
CA ASN A 468 19.98 -0.51 8.99
C ASN A 468 20.47 -1.96 8.90
N ASP A 469 19.63 -2.88 9.37
CA ASP A 469 19.92 -4.30 9.50
C ASP A 469 19.35 -5.13 8.34
N THR A 470 18.93 -4.48 7.24
CA THR A 470 18.28 -5.15 6.10
C THR A 470 19.12 -6.31 5.56
N GLU A 471 20.44 -6.14 5.52
CA GLU A 471 21.38 -7.17 5.10
C GLU A 471 21.48 -8.33 6.10
N THR A 472 21.59 -8.05 7.40
CA THR A 472 21.63 -9.11 8.44
C THR A 472 20.31 -9.85 8.52
N ARG A 473 19.18 -9.14 8.39
CA ARG A 473 17.84 -9.74 8.31
C ARG A 473 17.69 -10.60 7.06
N LEU A 474 18.22 -10.16 5.93
CA LEU A 474 18.29 -10.96 4.71
C LEU A 474 19.09 -12.24 4.94
N LYS A 475 20.28 -12.12 5.54
CA LYS A 475 21.13 -13.27 5.91
C LYS A 475 20.37 -14.23 6.83
N ALA A 476 19.74 -13.74 7.89
CA ALA A 476 18.94 -14.54 8.81
C ALA A 476 17.75 -15.25 8.14
N GLN A 477 17.08 -14.60 7.19
CA GLN A 477 16.01 -15.25 6.41
C GLN A 477 16.55 -16.33 5.48
N ILE A 478 17.71 -16.12 4.84
CA ILE A 478 18.38 -17.12 4.00
C ILE A 478 18.80 -18.33 4.86
N ASP A 479 19.40 -18.10 6.03
CA ASP A 479 19.79 -19.16 6.96
C ASP A 479 18.57 -19.94 7.47
N GLY A 480 17.49 -19.22 7.81
CA GLY A 480 16.20 -19.82 8.17
C GLY A 480 15.58 -20.64 7.04
N TRP A 481 15.69 -20.17 5.80
CA TRP A 481 15.24 -20.90 4.61
C TRP A 481 16.04 -22.20 4.43
N ALA A 482 17.36 -22.16 4.60
CA ALA A 482 18.21 -23.34 4.53
C ALA A 482 17.86 -24.39 5.60
N LYS A 483 17.56 -23.96 6.83
CA LYS A 483 17.09 -24.84 7.92
C LYS A 483 15.73 -25.48 7.59
N GLU A 484 14.78 -24.71 7.05
CA GLU A 484 13.48 -25.27 6.61
C GLU A 484 13.65 -26.26 5.45
N ARG A 485 14.60 -26.03 4.55
CA ARG A 485 14.92 -26.98 3.48
C ARG A 485 15.45 -28.28 4.04
N GLN A 486 16.35 -28.24 5.02
CA GLN A 486 16.83 -29.45 5.70
C GLN A 486 15.68 -30.20 6.40
N ARG A 487 14.76 -29.49 7.06
CA ARG A 487 13.56 -30.09 7.66
C ARG A 487 12.70 -30.80 6.63
N PHE A 488 12.51 -30.20 5.45
CA PHE A 488 11.74 -30.78 4.35
C PHE A 488 12.34 -32.13 3.89
N LEU A 489 13.67 -32.17 3.74
CA LEU A 489 14.37 -33.40 3.31
C LEU A 489 14.28 -34.52 4.36
N ASN A 490 14.21 -34.17 5.64
CA ASN A 490 14.22 -35.14 6.74
C ASN A 490 12.84 -35.71 7.12
N HIS A 491 11.74 -35.00 6.89
CA HIS A 491 10.38 -35.46 7.24
C HIS A 491 9.68 -36.09 6.03
N ARG A 492 8.84 -37.13 6.19
CA ARG A 492 8.10 -37.82 5.10
C ARG A 492 6.56 -37.75 5.18
N SER A 493 5.98 -36.97 6.10
CA SER A 493 4.53 -36.98 6.40
C SER A 493 3.77 -35.72 5.90
N GLN A 494 2.47 -35.61 6.24
CA GLN A 494 1.56 -34.46 6.00
C GLN A 494 2.17 -33.08 6.33
N GLU A 495 3.17 -33.03 7.21
CA GLU A 495 3.92 -31.81 7.53
C GLU A 495 4.71 -31.25 6.34
N ARG A 496 5.05 -32.06 5.32
CA ARG A 496 5.78 -31.62 4.11
C ARG A 496 5.07 -30.49 3.39
N SER A 497 3.74 -30.57 3.21
CA SER A 497 2.93 -29.53 2.57
C SER A 497 3.05 -28.18 3.31
N LYS A 498 2.99 -28.20 4.65
CA LYS A 498 3.16 -27.00 5.48
C LYS A 498 4.60 -26.46 5.38
N ILE A 499 5.60 -27.33 5.40
CA ILE A 499 7.02 -26.95 5.27
C ILE A 499 7.28 -26.32 3.89
N LEU A 500 6.73 -26.89 2.82
CA LEU A 500 6.84 -26.33 1.48
C LEU A 500 6.28 -24.92 1.43
N VAL A 501 5.04 -24.72 1.87
CA VAL A 501 4.43 -23.38 1.91
C VAL A 501 5.29 -22.42 2.74
N ARG A 502 5.94 -22.88 3.83
CA ARG A 502 6.87 -22.04 4.64
C ARG A 502 8.11 -21.64 3.85
N LEU A 503 8.67 -22.55 3.06
CA LEU A 503 9.80 -22.28 2.17
C LEU A 503 9.41 -21.25 1.12
N GLU A 504 8.27 -21.42 0.46
CA GLU A 504 7.76 -20.45 -0.52
C GLU A 504 7.58 -19.07 0.11
N ARG A 505 7.01 -19.02 1.31
CA ARG A 505 6.83 -17.77 2.05
C ARG A 505 8.16 -17.09 2.35
N ARG A 506 9.15 -17.83 2.84
CA ARG A 506 10.48 -17.28 3.12
C ARG A 506 11.16 -16.79 1.85
N THR A 507 10.98 -17.49 0.72
CA THR A 507 11.45 -17.03 -0.59
C THR A 507 10.88 -15.66 -0.91
N ASP A 508 9.56 -15.46 -0.81
CA ASP A 508 8.92 -14.16 -1.09
C ASP A 508 9.47 -13.04 -0.20
N ILE A 509 9.69 -13.31 1.09
CA ILE A 509 10.28 -12.36 2.04
C ILE A 509 11.72 -12.01 1.63
N ILE A 510 12.52 -13.00 1.24
CA ILE A 510 13.91 -12.80 0.78
C ILE A 510 13.94 -11.95 -0.48
N LEU A 511 13.10 -12.26 -1.49
CA LEU A 511 13.01 -11.46 -2.73
C LEU A 511 12.55 -10.02 -2.45
N SER A 512 11.57 -9.86 -1.56
CA SER A 512 11.10 -8.53 -1.13
C SER A 512 12.20 -7.72 -0.45
N MET A 513 12.96 -8.33 0.48
CA MET A 513 14.06 -7.63 1.17
C MET A 513 15.22 -7.34 0.23
N TYR A 514 15.56 -8.25 -0.68
CA TYR A 514 16.57 -8.03 -1.71
C TYR A 514 16.24 -6.81 -2.56
N SER A 515 14.98 -6.64 -3.00
CA SER A 515 14.56 -5.47 -3.78
C SER A 515 14.68 -4.13 -3.03
N LYS A 516 14.83 -4.16 -1.70
CA LYS A 516 14.98 -2.97 -0.84
C LYS A 516 16.44 -2.62 -0.53
N LEU A 517 17.40 -3.49 -0.88
CA LEU A 517 18.82 -3.21 -0.73
C LEU A 517 19.28 -2.12 -1.69
N ASP A 518 20.35 -1.42 -1.33
CA ASP A 518 21.02 -0.48 -2.24
C ASP A 518 21.61 -1.22 -3.46
N PRO A 519 21.72 -0.57 -4.64
CA PRO A 519 22.20 -1.23 -5.87
C PRO A 519 23.56 -1.93 -5.72
N ALA A 520 24.48 -1.37 -4.93
CA ALA A 520 25.77 -1.99 -4.64
C ALA A 520 25.62 -3.31 -3.85
N GLN A 521 24.78 -3.32 -2.82
CA GLN A 521 24.48 -4.53 -2.02
C GLN A 521 23.70 -5.57 -2.83
N GLN A 522 22.79 -5.13 -3.70
CA GLN A 522 22.09 -6.03 -4.62
C GLN A 522 23.09 -6.83 -5.47
N GLY A 523 24.14 -6.19 -5.99
CA GLY A 523 25.21 -6.87 -6.73
C GLY A 523 25.84 -8.03 -5.96
N VAL A 524 26.16 -7.83 -4.68
CA VAL A 524 26.76 -8.85 -3.80
C VAL A 524 25.82 -10.03 -3.56
N TRP A 525 24.54 -9.75 -3.26
CA TRP A 525 23.56 -10.78 -2.86
C TRP A 525 22.88 -11.47 -4.04
N ARG A 526 22.95 -10.89 -5.24
CA ARG A 526 22.21 -11.33 -6.43
C ARG A 526 22.34 -12.82 -6.70
N LYS A 527 23.56 -13.35 -6.69
CA LYS A 527 23.82 -14.78 -6.99
C LYS A 527 23.19 -15.73 -5.96
N ARG A 528 23.20 -15.35 -4.69
CA ARG A 528 22.60 -16.17 -3.61
C ARG A 528 21.09 -16.12 -3.67
N VAL A 529 20.52 -14.92 -3.86
CA VAL A 529 19.07 -14.72 -3.88
C VAL A 529 18.43 -15.35 -5.12
N SER A 530 19.06 -15.23 -6.29
CA SER A 530 18.56 -15.82 -7.54
C SER A 530 18.55 -17.35 -7.52
N ALA A 531 19.43 -17.98 -6.72
CA ALA A 531 19.49 -19.43 -6.59
C ALA A 531 18.33 -20.02 -5.76
N ILE A 532 17.73 -19.25 -4.84
CA ILE A 532 16.69 -19.75 -3.92
C ILE A 532 15.44 -20.22 -4.67
N PRO A 533 14.84 -19.43 -5.59
CA PRO A 533 13.73 -19.90 -6.42
C PRO A 533 14.07 -21.17 -7.21
N LEU A 534 15.30 -21.29 -7.72
CA LEU A 534 15.75 -22.46 -8.47
C LEU A 534 15.81 -23.72 -7.58
N MET A 535 16.33 -23.58 -6.36
CA MET A 535 16.35 -24.68 -5.39
C MET A 535 14.94 -25.10 -4.99
N LEU A 536 14.03 -24.14 -4.82
CA LEU A 536 12.63 -24.41 -4.50
C LEU A 536 11.91 -25.17 -5.63
N THR A 537 12.17 -24.82 -6.88
CA THR A 537 11.67 -25.58 -8.05
C THR A 537 12.20 -27.02 -8.06
N ARG A 538 13.46 -27.24 -7.68
CA ARG A 538 14.00 -28.61 -7.56
C ARG A 538 13.30 -29.43 -6.46
N ILE A 539 12.94 -28.80 -5.35
CA ILE A 539 12.17 -29.45 -4.28
C ILE A 539 10.79 -29.87 -4.79
N GLN A 540 10.09 -28.99 -5.50
CA GLN A 540 8.77 -29.29 -6.08
C GLN A 540 8.84 -30.41 -7.14
N ARG A 541 9.89 -30.43 -7.97
CA ARG A 541 10.14 -31.54 -8.92
C ARG A 541 10.33 -32.87 -8.21
N TRP A 542 11.08 -32.88 -7.11
CA TRP A 542 11.33 -34.09 -6.35
C TRP A 542 10.05 -34.60 -5.69
N GLU A 543 9.24 -33.70 -5.11
CA GLU A 543 7.93 -34.05 -4.55
C GLU A 543 7.01 -34.67 -5.61
N TYR A 544 6.93 -34.06 -6.79
CA TYR A 544 6.11 -34.58 -7.90
C TYR A 544 6.54 -35.98 -8.36
N LEU A 545 7.85 -36.25 -8.42
CA LEU A 545 8.39 -37.57 -8.79
C LEU A 545 8.22 -38.63 -7.68
N GLU A 546 8.24 -38.22 -6.42
CA GLU A 546 8.08 -39.13 -5.27
C GLU A 546 6.61 -39.47 -4.96
N THR A 547 5.65 -38.61 -5.31
CA THR A 547 4.23 -38.97 -5.32
C THR A 547 3.95 -39.82 -6.56
N PRO A 548 3.77 -41.15 -6.45
CA PRO A 548 3.24 -41.92 -7.57
C PRO A 548 1.86 -41.35 -7.89
N ALA A 549 1.48 -41.35 -9.17
CA ALA A 549 0.14 -41.00 -9.62
C ALA A 549 -0.91 -41.88 -8.92
N ALA A 550 -1.38 -41.47 -7.74
CA ALA A 550 -2.51 -42.07 -7.04
C ALA A 550 -3.84 -41.56 -7.62
N SER A 551 -3.88 -41.29 -8.92
CA SER A 551 -5.07 -40.80 -9.65
C SER A 551 -5.14 -41.37 -11.08
N ALA A 552 -4.64 -42.59 -11.28
CA ALA A 552 -4.88 -43.38 -12.50
C ALA A 552 -5.80 -44.59 -12.26
N SER A 553 -6.47 -44.65 -11.11
CA SER A 553 -7.54 -45.60 -10.82
C SER A 553 -8.53 -44.95 -9.86
N ASP A 554 -9.55 -44.31 -10.42
CA ASP A 554 -10.96 -44.46 -10.04
C ASP A 554 -11.84 -43.62 -11.00
#